data_AF-A0A2P0QLX4-F1
#
_entry.id   AF-A0A2P0QLX4-F1
#
_cell.length_a   1.000
_cell.length_b   1.000
_cell.length_c   1.000
_cell.angle_alpha   90.00
_cell.angle_beta   90.00
_cell.angle_gamma   90.00
#
_symmetry.space_group_name_H-M   'P 1'
#
loop_
_entity.id
_entity.type
_entity.pdbx_description
1 polymer ?
#
loop_
_entity_poly.entity_id
_entity_poly.type
_entity_poly.pdbx_seq_one_letter_code
_entity_poly.pdbx_strand_id
1 'polypeptide(L)'
;ARARGLTDEDVDTFYGCALCQSFAPTHVCVITPQRYANCGAISWFDGRAAAGIDPKGPIYAIKKGECLDTEKGEYSGVNESAMKRSMGEVKRVHLYSAFGYPHTSCGCFE
;
A
#
# COMPACT_ATOMS: atom_id res chain seq x y z
N ALA A 1 -7.54 -19.34 -7.41
CA ALA A 1 -8.90 -19.23 -7.97
C ALA A 1 -9.57 -17.89 -7.63
N ARG A 2 -9.62 -17.45 -6.35
CA ARG A 2 -10.24 -16.16 -5.93
C ARG A 2 -9.57 -14.88 -6.45
N ALA A 3 -8.28 -14.91 -6.78
CA ALA A 3 -7.54 -13.73 -7.22
C ALA A 3 -7.63 -13.43 -8.73
N ARG A 4 -8.11 -14.38 -9.55
CA ARG A 4 -8.17 -14.20 -11.00
C ARG A 4 -9.34 -13.29 -11.35
N GLY A 5 -9.09 -11.98 -11.42
CA GLY A 5 -10.02 -10.99 -11.95
C GLY A 5 -10.42 -9.88 -10.99
N LEU A 6 -9.91 -9.85 -9.75
CA LEU A 6 -10.12 -8.69 -8.87
C LEU A 6 -9.17 -7.57 -9.30
N THR A 7 -9.72 -6.43 -9.70
CA THR A 7 -8.95 -5.25 -10.08
C THR A 7 -8.92 -4.22 -8.96
N ASP A 8 -8.07 -3.21 -9.13
CA ASP A 8 -7.95 -2.13 -8.16
C ASP A 8 -9.21 -1.25 -8.16
N GLU A 9 -10.00 -1.22 -9.24
CA GLU A 9 -11.31 -0.56 -9.32
C GLU A 9 -12.41 -1.30 -8.56
N ASP A 10 -12.33 -2.62 -8.44
CA ASP A 10 -13.34 -3.46 -7.78
C ASP A 10 -13.34 -3.33 -6.24
N VAL A 11 -12.35 -2.64 -5.67
CA VAL A 11 -12.17 -2.50 -4.23
C VAL A 11 -12.19 -1.03 -3.81
N ASP A 12 -12.71 -0.79 -2.60
CA ASP A 12 -12.69 0.52 -1.91
C ASP A 12 -11.51 0.65 -0.92
N THR A 13 -10.81 -0.46 -0.69
CA THR A 13 -9.82 -0.62 0.37
C THR A 13 -8.55 -1.26 -0.17
N PHE A 14 -7.43 -0.60 0.07
CA PHE A 14 -6.09 -1.14 -0.07
C PHE A 14 -5.51 -1.51 1.31
N TYR A 15 -4.33 -2.10 1.33
CA TYR A 15 -3.66 -2.46 2.57
C TYR A 15 -2.28 -1.85 2.64
N GLY A 16 -1.94 -1.29 3.80
CA GLY A 16 -0.60 -0.83 4.11
C GLY A 16 0.19 -1.88 4.87
N CYS A 17 1.51 -1.84 4.75
CA CYS A 17 2.40 -2.65 5.57
C CYS A 17 3.58 -1.82 6.08
N ALA A 18 3.79 -1.86 7.39
CA ALA A 18 4.87 -1.18 8.12
C ALA A 18 5.86 -2.17 8.77
N LEU A 19 5.81 -3.47 8.41
CA LEU A 19 6.68 -4.50 8.99
C LEU A 19 8.18 -4.17 8.88
N CYS A 20 8.58 -3.57 7.76
CA CYS A 20 9.97 -3.26 7.47
C CYS A 20 10.47 -1.96 8.13
N GLN A 21 9.63 -1.27 8.91
CA GLN A 21 10.04 -0.05 9.64
C GLN A 21 11.06 -0.32 10.75
N SER A 22 11.28 -1.58 11.13
CA SER A 22 12.37 -1.96 12.03
C SER A 22 13.76 -1.65 11.48
N PHE A 23 13.92 -1.57 10.15
CA PHE A 23 15.18 -1.24 9.49
C PHE A 23 15.07 -0.11 8.45
N ALA A 24 13.86 0.23 7.99
CA ALA A 24 13.59 1.38 7.13
C ALA A 24 12.47 2.25 7.74
N PRO A 25 12.77 3.13 8.71
CA PRO A 25 11.77 3.72 9.61
C PRO A 25 10.65 4.52 8.93
N THR A 26 10.93 5.16 7.80
CA THR A 26 9.94 5.96 7.05
C THR A 26 9.29 5.17 5.90
N HIS A 27 9.71 3.93 5.66
CA HIS A 27 9.14 3.10 4.60
C HIS A 27 7.73 2.63 4.95
N VAL A 28 6.86 2.65 3.94
CA VAL A 28 5.51 2.10 3.98
C VAL A 28 5.22 1.40 2.66
N CYS A 29 4.63 0.22 2.73
CA CYS A 29 4.09 -0.48 1.58
C CYS A 29 2.60 -0.17 1.39
N VAL A 30 2.14 -0.12 0.15
CA VAL A 30 0.74 -0.02 -0.28
C VAL A 30 0.48 -1.19 -1.21
N ILE A 31 -0.49 -2.02 -0.83
CA ILE A 31 -0.80 -3.31 -1.43
C ILE A 31 -2.21 -3.22 -2.01
N THR A 32 -2.34 -3.51 -3.30
CA THR A 32 -3.59 -3.49 -4.05
C THR A 32 -3.87 -4.87 -4.64
N PRO A 33 -5.10 -5.17 -5.10
CA PRO A 33 -5.38 -6.41 -5.82
C PRO A 33 -4.38 -6.73 -6.94
N GLN A 34 -3.90 -5.71 -7.66
CA GLN A 34 -2.98 -5.82 -8.79
C GLN A 34 -1.52 -5.52 -8.44
N ARG A 35 -1.21 -5.16 -7.19
CA ARG A 35 0.15 -4.83 -6.75
C ARG A 35 0.45 -5.45 -5.38
N TYR A 36 1.33 -6.45 -5.39
CA TYR A 36 1.88 -7.05 -4.18
C TYR A 36 2.76 -6.07 -3.40
N ALA A 37 3.00 -6.36 -2.12
CA ALA A 37 4.09 -5.71 -1.40
C ALA A 37 5.43 -5.94 -2.12
N ASN A 38 6.36 -4.98 -2.01
CA ASN A 38 7.64 -5.03 -2.73
C ASN A 38 8.46 -6.31 -2.46
N CYS A 39 8.23 -7.01 -1.34
CA CYS A 39 8.90 -8.27 -1.03
C CYS A 39 8.32 -9.50 -1.75
N GLY A 40 7.27 -9.35 -2.56
CA GLY A 40 6.58 -10.45 -3.24
C GLY A 40 5.72 -11.34 -2.32
N ALA A 41 5.90 -11.28 -1.00
CA ALA A 41 5.33 -12.24 -0.06
C ALA A 41 3.93 -11.88 0.49
N ILE A 42 3.43 -10.66 0.28
CA ILE A 42 2.15 -10.20 0.85
C ILE A 42 1.23 -9.71 -0.27
N SER A 43 0.16 -10.46 -0.52
CA SER A 43 -0.91 -10.10 -1.44
C SER A 43 -1.97 -9.21 -0.78
N TRP A 44 -2.89 -8.67 -1.58
CA TRP A 44 -4.07 -7.97 -1.06
C TRP A 44 -4.94 -8.86 -0.15
N PHE A 45 -5.05 -10.16 -0.45
CA PHE A 45 -5.81 -11.08 0.40
C PHE A 45 -5.12 -11.34 1.73
N ASP A 46 -3.80 -11.43 1.74
CA ASP A 46 -3.01 -11.52 2.98
C ASP A 46 -3.15 -10.23 3.79
N GLY A 47 -3.12 -9.08 3.10
CA GLY A 47 -3.40 -7.77 3.69
C GLY A 47 -4.75 -7.72 4.40
N ARG A 48 -5.80 -8.16 3.70
CA ARG A 48 -7.17 -8.25 4.23
C ARG A 48 -7.28 -9.18 5.42
N ALA A 49 -6.67 -10.36 5.34
CA ALA A 49 -6.70 -11.34 6.43
C ALA A 49 -5.96 -10.80 7.66
N ALA A 50 -4.73 -10.31 7.48
CA ALA A 50 -3.90 -9.81 8.57
C ALA A 50 -4.54 -8.61 9.29
N ALA A 51 -5.05 -7.62 8.54
CA ALA A 51 -5.72 -6.46 9.13
C ALA A 51 -7.03 -6.82 9.85
N GLY A 52 -7.70 -7.91 9.44
CA GLY A 52 -8.90 -8.44 10.11
C GLY A 52 -8.58 -9.23 11.39
N ILE A 53 -7.45 -9.93 11.42
CA ILE A 53 -6.99 -10.72 12.57
C ILE A 53 -6.43 -9.79 13.66
N ASP A 54 -5.55 -8.86 13.29
CA ASP A 54 -4.95 -7.89 14.21
C ASP A 54 -5.07 -6.45 13.66
N PRO A 55 -6.14 -5.73 14.03
CA PRO A 55 -6.34 -4.34 13.59
C PRO A 55 -5.28 -3.36 14.09
N LYS A 56 -4.50 -3.72 15.12
CA LYS A 56 -3.39 -2.90 15.66
C LYS A 56 -2.03 -3.33 15.13
N GLY A 57 -2.02 -4.36 14.29
CA GLY A 57 -0.82 -4.92 13.70
C GLY A 57 -0.15 -3.99 12.67
N PRO A 58 0.99 -4.44 12.13
CA PRO A 58 1.79 -3.68 11.17
C PRO A 58 1.17 -3.66 9.77
N ILE A 59 0.18 -4.52 9.51
CA ILE A 59 -0.61 -4.55 8.27
C ILE A 59 -1.98 -3.95 8.59
N TYR A 60 -2.40 -2.94 7.83
CA TYR A 60 -3.57 -2.12 8.16
C TYR A 60 -4.37 -1.76 6.92
N ALA A 61 -5.68 -1.56 7.10
CA ALA A 61 -6.56 -1.12 6.01
C ALA A 61 -6.33 0.36 5.66
N ILE A 62 -6.38 0.66 4.37
CA ILE A 62 -6.33 2.01 3.80
C ILE A 62 -7.59 2.18 2.95
N LYS A 63 -8.51 3.06 3.36
CA LYS A 63 -9.60 3.48 2.47
C LYS A 63 -8.98 4.24 1.29
N LYS A 64 -9.36 3.91 0.05
CA LYS A 64 -8.79 4.56 -1.14
C LYS A 64 -9.00 6.08 -1.13
N GLY A 65 -10.19 6.53 -0.71
CA GLY A 65 -10.56 7.94 -0.81
C GLY A 65 -10.77 8.34 -2.27
N GLU A 66 -10.49 9.60 -2.58
CA GLU A 66 -10.63 10.17 -3.92
C GLU A 66 -9.48 9.71 -4.82
N CYS A 67 -9.79 9.34 -6.07
CA CYS A 67 -8.78 9.11 -7.09
C CYS A 67 -8.34 10.46 -7.66
N LEU A 68 -7.08 10.84 -7.43
CA LEU A 68 -6.51 12.12 -7.83
C LEU A 68 -5.87 12.04 -9.22
N ASP A 69 -5.33 10.88 -9.58
CA ASP A 69 -4.73 10.60 -10.88
C ASP A 69 -4.91 9.10 -11.19
N THR A 70 -5.77 8.78 -12.16
CA THR A 70 -6.07 7.39 -12.54
C THR A 70 -4.92 6.72 -13.27
N GLU A 71 -4.13 7.47 -14.04
CA GLU A 71 -3.01 6.93 -14.81
C GLU A 71 -1.85 6.56 -13.89
N LYS A 72 -1.52 7.44 -12.93
CA LYS A 72 -0.43 7.21 -11.97
C LYS A 72 -0.87 6.40 -10.76
N GLY A 73 -2.16 6.21 -10.56
CA GLY A 73 -2.73 5.53 -9.39
C GLY A 73 -2.50 6.34 -8.12
N GLU A 74 -2.78 7.64 -8.14
CA GLU A 74 -2.71 8.51 -6.97
C GLU A 74 -4.08 8.58 -6.29
N TYR A 75 -4.10 8.29 -4.98
CA TYR A 75 -5.32 8.26 -4.19
C TYR A 75 -5.15 9.06 -2.90
N SER A 76 -6.14 9.87 -2.53
CA SER A 76 -6.03 10.75 -1.37
C SER A 76 -5.86 9.99 -0.06
N GLY A 77 -6.54 8.85 0.11
CA GLY A 77 -6.40 8.02 1.30
C GLY A 77 -5.06 7.29 1.38
N VAL A 78 -4.45 6.98 0.22
CA VAL A 78 -3.08 6.45 0.18
C VAL A 78 -2.08 7.52 0.62
N ASN A 79 -2.22 8.75 0.11
CA ASN A 79 -1.37 9.89 0.49
C ASN A 79 -1.47 10.20 1.99
N GLU A 80 -2.69 10.26 2.54
CA GLU A 80 -2.92 10.47 3.98
C GLU A 80 -2.28 9.36 4.81
N SER A 81 -2.48 8.10 4.40
CA SER A 81 -1.89 6.95 5.09
C SER A 81 -0.37 6.99 5.07
N ALA A 82 0.22 7.27 3.90
CA ALA A 82 1.66 7.36 3.74
C ALA A 82 2.24 8.44 4.66
N MET A 83 1.67 9.65 4.62
CA MET A 83 2.12 10.77 5.45
C MET A 83 2.08 10.45 6.94
N LYS A 84 0.98 9.85 7.41
CA LYS A 84 0.83 9.48 8.82
C LYS A 84 1.83 8.39 9.23
N ARG A 85 2.04 7.39 8.38
CA ARG A 85 2.80 6.18 8.72
C ARG A 85 4.30 6.33 8.46
N SER A 86 4.71 7.29 7.64
CA SER A 86 6.11 7.62 7.38
C SER A 86 6.62 8.79 8.24
N MET A 87 5.91 9.17 9.31
CA MET A 87 6.26 10.34 10.15
C MET A 87 6.36 11.66 9.35
N GLY A 88 5.56 11.81 8.29
CA GLY A 88 5.50 13.01 7.45
C GLY A 88 6.45 13.02 6.24
N GLU A 89 7.34 12.04 6.12
CA GLU A 89 8.34 11.99 5.03
C GLU A 89 7.70 11.78 3.65
N VAL A 90 6.84 10.78 3.51
CA VAL A 90 6.17 10.42 2.25
C VAL A 90 4.81 11.10 2.20
N LYS A 91 4.66 12.11 1.33
CA LYS A 91 3.42 12.89 1.23
C LYS A 91 2.50 12.43 0.10
N ARG A 92 3.09 11.80 -0.92
CA ARG A 92 2.41 11.38 -2.15
C ARG A 92 2.96 10.04 -2.61
N VAL A 93 2.10 9.21 -3.17
CA VAL A 93 2.51 7.92 -3.75
C VAL A 93 1.79 7.72 -5.08
N HIS A 94 2.56 7.46 -6.13
CA HIS A 94 2.11 7.01 -7.43
C HIS A 94 2.27 5.49 -7.50
N LEU A 95 1.14 4.79 -7.60
CA LEU A 95 1.13 3.33 -7.57
C LEU A 95 1.58 2.70 -8.89
N TYR A 96 1.39 3.39 -10.02
CA TYR A 96 1.67 2.86 -11.36
C TYR A 96 2.69 3.69 -12.16
N SER A 97 3.44 4.58 -11.50
CA SER A 97 4.53 5.34 -12.12
C SER A 97 5.83 5.16 -11.33
N ALA A 98 6.91 4.91 -12.07
CA ALA A 98 8.27 4.96 -11.52
C ALA A 98 8.81 6.41 -11.43
N PHE A 99 8.14 7.37 -12.09
CA PHE A 99 8.52 8.77 -12.13
C PHE A 99 7.66 9.62 -11.19
N GLY A 100 8.23 10.67 -10.61
CA GLY A 100 7.53 11.60 -9.73
C GLY A 100 7.58 11.15 -8.27
N TYR A 101 6.49 10.59 -7.76
CA TYR A 101 6.37 10.16 -6.36
C TYR A 101 6.29 8.64 -6.27
N PRO A 102 7.35 7.90 -6.65
CA PRO A 102 7.30 6.45 -6.65
C PRO A 102 7.08 5.94 -5.23
N HIS A 103 6.45 4.77 -5.17
CA HIS A 103 6.34 4.02 -3.93
C HIS A 103 7.73 3.71 -3.35
N THR A 104 7.92 3.97 -2.05
CA THR A 104 9.21 3.76 -1.38
C THR A 104 9.62 2.28 -1.32
N SER A 105 10.90 2.02 -1.06
CA SER A 105 11.45 0.68 -0.83
C SER A 105 12.13 0.60 0.54
N CYS A 106 12.13 -0.59 1.12
CA CYS A 106 12.93 -0.90 2.30
C CYS A 106 14.25 -1.57 1.86
N GLY A 107 14.38 -2.88 2.03
CA GLY A 107 15.60 -3.62 1.69
C GLY A 107 15.37 -5.09 1.33
N CYS A 108 14.12 -5.53 1.24
CA CYS A 108 13.73 -6.91 0.92
C CYS A 108 12.97 -7.01 -0.41
N PHE A 109 13.14 -6.03 -1.30
CA PHE A 109 12.56 -6.07 -2.63
C PHE A 109 13.20 -7.19 -3.46
N GLU A 110 12.41 -7.86 -4.28
CA GLU A 110 12.88 -8.86 -5.27
C GLU A 110 13.47 -8.22 -6.52
#